data_AF-A0A078BJP5-F1
#
_entry.id   AF-A0A078BJP5-F1
#
_cell.length_a   1.000
_cell.length_b   1.000
_cell.length_c   1.000
_cell.angle_alpha   90.00
_cell.angle_beta   90.00
_cell.angle_gamma   90.00
#
_symmetry.space_group_name_H-M   'P 1'
#
loop_
_entity.id
_entity.type
_entity.pdbx_description
1 polymer ?
#
loop_
_entity_poly.entity_id
_entity_poly.type
_entity_poly.pdbx_seq_one_letter_code
_entity_poly.pdbx_strand_id
1 'polypeptide(L)'
;MIVTWRSTRIMDNNKNKRRLNFISGEDFYFLAYSILLVLECLGGTARRIKDHRKITFLIQFMTDDRLLSILSRTITNGVANPVDRELLFNSFTTAELHKREVFKILFSLERRDLVEIQRTDVAEVLDVTLCKNRLPMKFFENANFEKERINAEKLKRIIPRISALNFDNLIERLYKDRGVQVWAT
;
A
#
# COMPACT_ATOMS: atom_id res chain seq x y z
N MET A 1 -39.56 19.48 36.68
CA MET A 1 -38.80 20.60 36.08
C MET A 1 -37.35 20.13 35.85
N ILE A 2 -37.02 19.81 34.59
CA ILE A 2 -35.71 19.89 33.87
C ILE A 2 -34.45 19.35 34.63
N VAL A 3 -33.80 18.20 34.34
CA VAL A 3 -33.21 17.56 33.13
C VAL A 3 -31.89 18.19 32.61
N THR A 4 -30.74 17.61 33.07
CA THR A 4 -29.45 17.31 32.35
C THR A 4 -28.58 18.47 31.78
N TRP A 5 -27.24 18.43 31.59
CA TRP A 5 -26.33 17.41 31.01
C TRP A 5 -24.82 17.62 31.34
N ARG A 6 -24.10 16.47 31.44
CA ARG A 6 -22.74 16.10 31.00
C ARG A 6 -21.59 17.14 30.92
N SER A 7 -20.55 16.89 31.72
CA SER A 7 -19.16 17.27 31.43
C SER A 7 -18.59 16.41 30.31
N THR A 8 -18.21 17.05 29.20
CA THR A 8 -17.66 16.43 27.99
C THR A 8 -16.22 16.00 28.25
N ARG A 9 -16.02 14.68 28.39
CA ARG A 9 -14.72 14.03 28.41
C ARG A 9 -14.05 14.26 27.05
N ILE A 10 -13.01 15.08 26.99
CA ILE A 10 -12.13 15.16 25.81
C ILE A 10 -11.52 13.76 25.62
N MET A 11 -11.97 13.06 24.58
CA MET A 11 -11.44 11.75 24.23
C MET A 11 -10.13 11.93 23.45
N ASP A 12 -9.05 11.45 24.05
CA ASP A 12 -7.78 11.15 23.42
C ASP A 12 -7.98 10.40 22.08
N ASN A 13 -7.68 11.06 20.97
CA ASN A 13 -7.88 10.53 19.61
C ASN A 13 -6.81 9.50 19.19
N ASN A 14 -6.01 8.98 20.14
CA ASN A 14 -4.84 8.15 19.86
C ASN A 14 -5.03 6.65 20.13
N LYS A 15 -6.21 6.22 20.60
CA LYS A 15 -6.48 4.81 20.99
C LYS A 15 -7.32 3.99 20.00
N ASN A 16 -7.77 4.58 18.89
CA ASN A 16 -8.63 3.88 17.91
C ASN A 16 -7.94 3.46 16.61
N LYS A 17 -6.60 3.48 16.53
CA LYS A 17 -5.90 2.79 15.43
C LYS A 17 -5.79 1.29 15.75
N ARG A 18 -6.93 0.59 15.77
CA ARG A 18 -6.93 -0.88 15.63
C ARG A 18 -6.14 -1.19 14.36
N ARG A 19 -5.25 -2.19 14.42
CA ARG A 19 -4.67 -2.75 13.19
C ARG A 19 -5.86 -3.17 12.33
N LEU A 20 -6.08 -2.45 11.24
CA LEU A 20 -7.19 -2.66 10.32
C LEU A 20 -6.96 -4.00 9.64
N ASN A 21 -7.51 -5.05 10.23
CA ASN A 21 -7.74 -6.28 9.49
C ASN A 21 -8.74 -5.91 8.40
N PHE A 22 -8.29 -5.94 7.15
CA PHE A 22 -9.14 -5.74 5.99
C PHE A 22 -10.26 -6.78 6.02
N ILE A 23 -11.47 -6.34 6.33
CA ILE A 23 -12.68 -7.16 6.16
C ILE A 23 -13.21 -6.82 4.77
N SER A 24 -13.12 -7.78 3.85
CA SER A 24 -13.70 -7.66 2.51
C SER A 24 -15.18 -7.33 2.64
N GLY A 25 -15.58 -6.16 2.13
CA GLY A 25 -16.97 -5.66 2.18
C GLY A 25 -17.14 -4.29 2.83
N GLU A 26 -16.33 -3.92 3.83
CA GLU A 26 -16.56 -2.71 4.64
C GLU A 26 -15.65 -1.52 4.29
N ASP A 27 -14.52 -1.70 3.59
CA ASP A 27 -13.53 -0.62 3.42
C ASP A 27 -12.94 -0.45 1.99
N PHE A 28 -13.82 -0.43 0.98
CA PHE A 28 -13.43 -0.18 -0.42
C PHE A 28 -12.85 1.22 -0.64
N TYR A 29 -13.31 2.22 0.12
CA TYR A 29 -12.83 3.59 0.00
C TYR A 29 -11.40 3.74 0.51
N PHE A 30 -11.05 3.07 1.61
CA PHE A 30 -9.67 3.05 2.09
C PHE A 30 -8.73 2.37 1.08
N LEU A 31 -9.15 1.23 0.51
CA LEU A 31 -8.33 0.54 -0.49
C LEU A 31 -8.17 1.38 -1.76
N ALA A 32 -9.25 2.01 -2.23
CA ALA A 32 -9.19 2.96 -3.35
C ALA A 32 -8.24 4.13 -3.07
N TYR A 33 -8.32 4.74 -1.88
CA TYR A 33 -7.40 5.80 -1.48
C TYR A 33 -5.95 5.30 -1.41
N SER A 34 -5.73 4.11 -0.86
CA SER A 34 -4.41 3.50 -0.75
C SER A 34 -3.78 3.24 -2.12
N ILE A 35 -4.57 2.78 -3.11
CA ILE A 35 -4.13 2.64 -4.50
C ILE A 35 -3.67 3.99 -5.07
N LEU A 36 -4.49 5.03 -4.92
CA LEU A 36 -4.15 6.37 -5.42
C LEU A 36 -2.90 6.93 -4.72
N LEU A 37 -2.75 6.67 -3.42
CA LEU A 37 -1.60 7.08 -2.64
C LEU A 37 -0.31 6.35 -3.06
N VAL A 38 -0.40 5.04 -3.36
CA VAL A 38 0.72 4.29 -3.97
C VAL A 38 1.16 4.93 -5.28
N LEU A 39 0.22 5.25 -6.17
CA LEU A 39 0.56 5.86 -7.46
C LEU A 39 1.19 7.25 -7.29
N GLU A 40 0.65 8.08 -6.39
CA GLU A 40 1.19 9.42 -6.09
C GLU A 40 2.59 9.34 -5.47
N CYS A 41 2.78 8.50 -4.46
CA CYS A 41 4.01 8.48 -3.69
C CYS A 41 5.09 7.61 -4.33
N LEU A 42 4.73 6.47 -4.92
CA LEU A 42 5.66 5.43 -5.38
C LEU A 42 5.68 5.24 -6.89
N GLY A 43 4.79 5.87 -7.66
CA GLY A 43 4.75 5.80 -9.12
C GLY A 43 5.83 6.61 -9.85
N GLY A 44 6.77 7.23 -9.13
CA GLY A 44 7.80 8.11 -9.70
C GLY A 44 7.23 9.35 -10.38
N THR A 45 8.01 9.98 -11.25
CA THR A 45 7.62 11.25 -11.92
C THR A 45 6.35 11.10 -12.75
N ALA A 46 6.21 9.97 -13.45
CA ALA A 46 5.02 9.67 -14.26
C ALA A 46 3.80 9.26 -13.42
N ARG A 47 3.96 9.04 -12.11
CA ARG A 47 2.93 8.49 -11.22
C ARG A 47 2.31 7.20 -11.79
N ARG A 48 3.19 6.36 -12.35
CA ARG A 48 2.83 5.14 -13.04
C ARG A 48 3.47 3.95 -12.35
N ILE A 49 2.66 2.92 -12.11
CA ILE A 49 3.12 1.60 -11.69
C ILE A 49 2.87 0.66 -12.86
N LYS A 50 3.95 0.17 -13.46
CA LYS A 50 3.87 -0.96 -14.39
C LYS A 50 3.49 -2.21 -13.62
N ASP A 51 2.64 -3.09 -14.13
CA ASP A 51 2.11 -4.25 -13.41
C ASP A 51 1.42 -3.88 -12.08
N HIS A 52 0.10 -3.73 -12.15
CA HIS A 52 -0.77 -3.35 -11.05
C HIS A 52 -0.69 -4.30 -9.85
N ARG A 53 -0.25 -5.55 -10.03
CA ARG A 53 -0.12 -6.53 -8.94
C ARG A 53 0.88 -6.06 -7.89
N LYS A 54 1.87 -5.24 -8.26
CA LYS A 54 2.79 -4.62 -7.30
C LYS A 54 2.09 -3.73 -6.27
N ILE A 55 0.95 -3.13 -6.63
CA ILE A 55 0.24 -2.18 -5.77
C ILE A 55 -0.16 -2.83 -4.46
N THR A 56 -0.64 -4.08 -4.46
CA THR A 56 -1.06 -4.76 -3.21
C THR A 56 0.08 -4.92 -2.23
N PHE A 57 1.28 -5.26 -2.70
CA PHE A 57 2.48 -5.38 -1.88
C PHE A 57 2.94 -4.03 -1.36
N LEU A 58 2.98 -3.01 -2.22
CA LEU A 58 3.37 -1.66 -1.82
C LEU A 58 2.44 -1.10 -0.74
N ILE A 59 1.13 -1.39 -0.80
CA ILE A 59 0.17 -1.01 0.25
C ILE A 59 0.58 -1.61 1.60
N GLN A 60 1.01 -2.87 1.67
CA GLN A 60 1.41 -3.49 2.95
C GLN A 60 2.54 -2.72 3.63
N PHE A 61 3.57 -2.34 2.86
CA PHE A 61 4.72 -1.60 3.39
C PHE A 61 4.41 -0.14 3.70
N MET A 62 3.41 0.45 3.03
CA MET A 62 2.94 1.79 3.37
C MET A 62 2.12 1.80 4.66
N THR A 63 1.37 0.74 4.97
CA THR A 63 0.49 0.68 6.14
C THR A 63 1.16 0.12 7.40
N ASP A 64 2.28 -0.60 7.29
CA ASP A 64 2.97 -1.21 8.44
C ASP A 64 4.48 -0.86 8.52
N ASP A 65 4.81 0.07 9.42
CA ASP A 65 6.20 0.51 9.66
C ASP A 65 7.11 -0.62 10.19
N ARG A 66 6.54 -1.69 10.77
CA ARG A 66 7.34 -2.85 11.20
C ARG A 66 8.01 -3.52 10.00
N LEU A 67 7.31 -3.60 8.87
CA LEU A 67 7.86 -4.18 7.63
C LEU A 67 9.04 -3.34 7.12
N LEU A 68 8.91 -2.01 7.14
CA LEU A 68 9.99 -1.09 6.77
C LEU A 68 11.19 -1.18 7.71
N SER A 69 10.93 -1.36 9.00
CA SER A 69 11.96 -1.58 10.00
C SER A 69 12.71 -2.88 9.74
N ILE A 70 12.02 -3.96 9.34
CA ILE A 70 12.68 -5.19 8.90
C ILE A 70 13.54 -4.91 7.66
N LEU A 71 12.99 -4.23 6.65
CA LEU A 71 13.74 -3.91 5.43
C LEU A 71 15.05 -3.19 5.75
N SER A 72 14.99 -2.17 6.60
CA SER A 72 16.14 -1.35 7.02
C SER A 72 17.20 -2.17 7.77
N ARG A 73 16.77 -3.05 8.69
CA ARG A 73 17.67 -3.87 9.51
C ARG A 73 18.37 -4.98 8.73
N THR A 74 17.80 -5.36 7.58
CA THR A 74 18.28 -6.49 6.76
C THR A 74 18.97 -6.05 5.47
N ILE A 75 19.18 -4.73 5.26
CA ILE A 75 19.87 -4.21 4.07
C ILE A 75 21.25 -4.86 3.87
N THR A 76 22.01 -5.05 4.95
CA THR A 76 23.38 -5.59 4.90
C THR A 76 23.45 -7.11 5.02
N ASN A 77 22.66 -7.71 5.91
CA ASN A 77 22.77 -9.13 6.24
C ASN A 77 21.83 -10.02 5.40
N GLY A 78 20.92 -9.42 4.64
CA GLY A 78 19.92 -10.10 3.80
C GLY A 78 18.83 -10.78 4.62
N VAL A 79 19.17 -11.66 5.55
CA VAL A 79 18.25 -12.62 6.16
C VAL A 79 17.54 -12.05 7.40
N ALA A 80 16.21 -12.19 7.44
CA ALA A 80 15.40 -11.87 8.61
C ALA A 80 15.39 -13.01 9.65
N ASN A 81 15.27 -12.67 10.94
CA ASN A 81 15.04 -13.65 12.01
C ASN A 81 13.64 -14.31 11.83
N PRO A 82 13.37 -15.45 12.52
CA PRO A 82 12.13 -16.20 12.31
C PRO A 82 10.84 -15.39 12.50
N VAL A 83 10.79 -14.52 13.53
CA VAL A 83 9.60 -13.71 13.83
C VAL A 83 9.36 -12.65 12.74
N ASP A 84 10.42 -11.98 12.31
CA ASP A 84 10.34 -10.99 11.23
C ASP A 84 9.96 -11.65 9.89
N ARG A 85 10.46 -12.86 9.64
CA ARG A 85 10.12 -13.65 8.44
C ARG A 85 8.66 -14.05 8.43
N GLU A 86 8.11 -14.48 9.57
CA GLU A 86 6.68 -14.78 9.70
C GLU A 86 5.83 -13.52 9.43
N LEU A 87 6.24 -12.36 9.95
CA LEU A 87 5.54 -11.10 9.68
C LEU A 87 5.56 -10.74 8.18
N LEU A 88 6.71 -10.89 7.53
CA LEU A 88 6.82 -10.69 6.08
C LEU A 88 5.97 -11.69 5.29
N PHE A 89 5.95 -12.97 5.68
CA PHE A 89 5.14 -13.99 5.04
C PHE A 89 3.64 -13.71 5.16
N ASN A 90 3.19 -13.27 6.33
CA ASN A 90 1.80 -12.85 6.54
C ASN A 90 1.43 -11.66 5.64
N SER A 91 2.30 -10.65 5.58
CA SER A 91 2.14 -9.51 4.67
C SER A 91 2.06 -9.93 3.20
N PHE A 92 2.94 -10.84 2.77
CA PHE A 92 2.93 -11.39 1.42
C PHE A 92 1.60 -12.07 1.09
N THR A 93 1.13 -12.94 1.99
CA THR A 93 -0.14 -13.68 1.83
C THR A 93 -1.33 -12.72 1.77
N THR A 94 -1.35 -11.69 2.63
CA THR A 94 -2.38 -10.64 2.57
C THR A 94 -2.36 -9.88 1.24
N ALA A 95 -1.19 -9.55 0.71
CA ALA A 95 -1.07 -8.87 -0.57
C ALA A 95 -1.53 -9.74 -1.75
N GLU A 96 -1.24 -11.04 -1.73
CA GLU A 96 -1.73 -12.01 -2.71
C GLU A 96 -3.27 -12.06 -2.72
N LEU A 97 -3.89 -12.19 -1.54
CA LEU A 97 -5.35 -12.27 -1.39
C LEU A 97 -6.08 -11.05 -1.94
N HIS A 98 -5.47 -9.86 -1.92
CA HIS A 98 -6.11 -8.62 -2.36
C HIS A 98 -5.90 -8.27 -3.84
N LYS A 99 -5.16 -9.07 -4.62
CA LYS A 99 -4.88 -8.77 -6.04
C LYS A 99 -6.17 -8.58 -6.84
N ARG A 100 -7.16 -9.45 -6.63
CA ARG A 100 -8.44 -9.41 -7.35
C ARG A 100 -9.27 -8.19 -6.98
N GLU A 101 -9.30 -7.80 -5.71
CA GLU A 101 -10.00 -6.60 -5.25
C GLU A 101 -9.35 -5.34 -5.82
N VAL A 102 -8.02 -5.25 -5.80
CA VAL A 102 -7.29 -4.13 -6.40
C VAL A 102 -7.58 -4.04 -7.90
N PHE A 103 -7.56 -5.16 -8.62
CA PHE A 103 -7.92 -5.20 -10.05
C PHE A 103 -9.31 -4.61 -10.31
N LYS A 104 -10.33 -5.03 -9.55
CA LYS A 104 -11.71 -4.51 -9.69
C LYS A 104 -11.82 -3.02 -9.35
N ILE A 105 -11.09 -2.56 -8.32
CA ILE A 105 -11.10 -1.16 -7.91
C ILE A 105 -10.45 -0.29 -8.99
N LEU A 106 -9.38 -0.77 -9.63
CA LEU A 106 -8.71 -0.03 -10.71
C LEU A 106 -9.68 0.28 -11.87
N PHE A 107 -10.45 -0.69 -12.34
CA PHE A 107 -11.50 -0.42 -13.35
C PHE A 107 -12.60 0.53 -12.85
N SER A 108 -12.86 0.54 -11.55
CA SER A 108 -13.82 1.48 -10.95
C SER A 108 -13.26 2.90 -10.84
N LEU A 109 -11.95 3.04 -10.63
CA LEU A 109 -11.23 4.32 -10.66
C LEU A 109 -11.06 4.84 -12.08
N GLU A 110 -10.79 3.96 -13.05
CA GLU A 110 -10.67 4.29 -14.48
C GLU A 110 -11.99 4.84 -15.02
N ARG A 111 -13.13 4.20 -14.73
CA ARG A 111 -14.47 4.70 -15.09
C ARG A 111 -14.81 6.08 -14.52
N ARG A 112 -14.05 6.56 -13.54
CA ARG A 112 -14.18 7.89 -12.92
C ARG A 112 -13.06 8.84 -13.34
N ASP A 113 -12.28 8.47 -14.36
CA ASP A 113 -11.13 9.20 -14.88
C ASP A 113 -10.03 9.48 -13.83
N LEU A 114 -9.99 8.74 -12.72
CA LEU A 114 -9.00 8.97 -11.66
C LEU A 114 -7.66 8.30 -11.97
N VAL A 115 -7.69 7.23 -12.76
CA VAL A 115 -6.50 6.54 -13.25
C VAL A 115 -6.67 6.21 -14.73
N GLU A 116 -5.56 6.07 -15.44
CA GLU A 116 -5.50 5.53 -16.78
C GLU A 116 -4.94 4.10 -16.71
N ILE A 117 -5.57 3.15 -17.42
CA ILE A 117 -5.13 1.76 -17.50
C ILE A 117 -4.61 1.47 -18.90
N GLN A 118 -3.40 0.94 -18.98
CA GLN A 118 -2.83 0.38 -20.19
C GLN A 118 -2.68 -1.14 -20.03
N ARG A 119 -3.32 -1.90 -20.91
CA ARG A 119 -3.17 -3.37 -20.94
C ARG A 119 -1.76 -3.73 -21.39
N THR A 120 -1.17 -4.74 -20.77
CA THR A 120 0.09 -5.33 -21.21
C THR A 120 -0.16 -6.48 -22.17
N ASP A 121 0.92 -7.03 -22.71
CA ASP A 121 0.94 -8.30 -23.46
C ASP A 121 0.56 -9.51 -22.59
N VAL A 122 0.86 -9.46 -21.29
CA VAL A 122 0.42 -10.47 -20.32
C VAL A 122 -1.06 -10.28 -19.97
N ALA A 123 -1.83 -11.37 -20.07
CA ALA A 123 -3.24 -11.39 -19.73
C ALA A 123 -3.50 -10.93 -18.28
N GLU A 124 -4.53 -10.12 -18.10
CA GLU A 124 -4.94 -9.55 -16.80
C GLU A 124 -3.88 -8.72 -16.07
N VAL A 125 -2.75 -8.41 -16.72
CA VAL A 125 -1.74 -7.48 -16.19
C VAL A 125 -1.97 -6.10 -16.81
N LEU A 126 -1.80 -5.08 -15.99
CA LEU A 126 -2.20 -3.71 -16.26
C LEU A 126 -1.10 -2.79 -15.79
N ASP A 127 -0.76 -1.80 -16.60
CA ASP A 127 -0.01 -0.63 -16.17
C ASP A 127 -1.00 0.47 -15.78
N VAL A 128 -0.75 1.14 -14.66
CA VAL A 128 -1.69 2.11 -14.09
C VAL A 128 -1.00 3.45 -13.88
N THR A 129 -1.61 4.53 -14.35
CA THR A 129 -1.13 5.90 -14.20
C THR A 129 -2.16 6.74 -13.44
N LEU A 130 -1.71 7.56 -12.49
CA LEU A 130 -2.58 8.48 -11.76
C LEU A 130 -2.91 9.75 -12.58
N CYS A 131 -4.19 10.02 -12.77
CA CYS A 131 -4.68 11.25 -13.39
C CYS A 131 -4.82 12.37 -12.33
N LYS A 132 -3.69 12.88 -11.83
CA LYS A 132 -3.68 13.83 -10.69
C LYS A 132 -4.51 15.10 -10.91
N ASN A 133 -4.59 15.58 -12.16
CA ASN A 133 -5.41 16.73 -12.55
C ASN A 133 -6.92 16.51 -12.43
N ARG A 134 -7.39 15.27 -12.28
CA ARG A 134 -8.80 14.91 -12.08
C ARG A 134 -9.19 14.85 -10.59
N LEU A 135 -8.22 14.92 -9.69
CA LEU A 135 -8.46 14.91 -8.25
C LEU A 135 -8.67 16.34 -7.71
N PRO A 136 -9.49 16.50 -6.65
CA PRO A 136 -9.61 17.76 -5.94
C PRO A 136 -8.25 18.29 -5.46
N MET A 137 -8.13 19.61 -5.39
CA MET A 137 -6.97 20.23 -4.74
C MET A 137 -6.83 19.69 -3.32
N LYS A 138 -5.60 19.43 -2.88
CA LYS A 138 -5.28 18.91 -1.54
C LYS A 138 -5.83 17.50 -1.24
N PHE A 139 -6.26 16.72 -2.23
CA PHE A 139 -6.77 15.35 -2.04
C PHE A 139 -5.81 14.45 -1.22
N PHE A 140 -4.50 14.61 -1.44
CA PHE A 140 -3.45 13.86 -0.74
C PHE A 140 -2.96 14.50 0.56
N GLU A 141 -3.47 15.66 0.97
CA GLU A 141 -3.06 16.37 2.20
C GLU A 141 -3.85 15.92 3.44
N ASN A 142 -4.55 14.78 3.36
CA ASN A 142 -5.31 14.25 4.47
C ASN A 142 -4.37 13.78 5.60
N ALA A 143 -4.46 14.39 6.79
CA ALA A 143 -3.64 14.07 7.96
C ALA A 143 -3.77 12.61 8.43
N ASN A 144 -4.90 11.95 8.15
CA ASN A 144 -5.10 10.55 8.54
C ASN A 144 -4.10 9.60 7.85
N PHE A 145 -3.60 9.98 6.67
CA PHE A 145 -2.68 9.21 5.84
C PHE A 145 -1.22 9.70 5.90
N GLU A 146 -0.89 10.54 6.88
CA GLU A 146 0.47 11.07 7.04
C GLU A 146 1.49 9.96 7.30
N LYS A 147 1.11 8.92 8.06
CA LYS A 147 1.99 7.78 8.35
C LYS A 147 2.34 7.02 7.07
N GLU A 148 1.37 6.81 6.20
CA GLU A 148 1.50 6.10 4.94
C GLU A 148 2.39 6.89 3.97
N ARG A 149 2.27 8.22 3.94
CA ARG A 149 3.19 9.09 3.18
C ARG A 149 4.62 9.01 3.70
N ILE A 150 4.81 9.10 5.02
CA ILE A 150 6.15 8.94 5.65
C ILE A 150 6.74 7.57 5.32
N ASN A 151 5.92 6.52 5.39
CA ASN A 151 6.32 5.15 5.10
C ASN A 151 6.70 4.97 3.62
N ALA A 152 5.98 5.60 2.70
CA ALA A 152 6.35 5.62 1.28
C ALA A 152 7.69 6.31 1.03
N GLU A 153 7.98 7.42 1.72
CA GLU A 153 9.29 8.08 1.65
C GLU A 153 10.42 7.20 2.19
N LYS A 154 10.21 6.53 3.32
CA LYS A 154 11.16 5.54 3.86
C LYS A 154 11.40 4.42 2.85
N LEU A 155 10.33 3.85 2.28
CA LEU A 155 10.41 2.77 1.32
C LEU A 155 11.21 3.17 0.07
N LYS A 156 11.00 4.37 -0.46
CA LYS A 156 11.78 4.90 -1.60
C LYS A 156 13.27 5.04 -1.31
N ARG A 157 13.63 5.37 -0.07
CA ARG A 157 15.04 5.44 0.35
C ARG A 157 15.66 4.06 0.46
N ILE A 158 14.93 3.10 1.02
CA ILE A 158 15.40 1.72 1.19
C ILE A 158 15.50 0.99 -0.16
N ILE A 159 14.52 1.21 -1.04
CA ILE A 159 14.46 0.61 -2.38
C ILE A 159 14.41 1.73 -3.42
N PRO A 160 15.58 2.26 -3.84
CA PRO A 160 15.64 3.28 -4.87
C PRO A 160 15.03 2.77 -6.19
N ARG A 161 14.37 3.67 -6.91
CA ARG A 161 13.72 3.40 -8.21
C ARG A 161 12.66 2.29 -8.14
N ILE A 162 11.93 2.18 -7.02
CA ILE A 162 10.90 1.16 -6.80
C ILE A 162 9.84 1.09 -7.91
N SER A 163 9.47 2.22 -8.53
CA SER A 163 8.53 2.24 -9.66
C SER A 163 9.03 1.49 -10.89
N ALA A 164 10.34 1.47 -11.11
CA ALA A 164 10.98 0.88 -12.28
C ALA A 164 11.24 -0.62 -12.15
N LEU A 165 11.12 -1.19 -10.94
CA LEU A 165 11.27 -2.63 -10.74
C LEU A 165 10.15 -3.38 -11.47
N ASN A 166 10.47 -4.50 -12.10
CA ASN A 166 9.45 -5.44 -12.54
C ASN A 166 8.83 -6.14 -11.31
N PHE A 167 7.81 -6.97 -11.54
CA PHE A 167 7.13 -7.66 -10.46
C PHE A 167 8.08 -8.56 -9.65
N ASP A 168 8.84 -9.41 -10.32
CA ASP A 168 9.72 -10.38 -9.66
C ASP A 168 10.80 -9.71 -8.81
N ASN A 169 11.45 -8.67 -9.33
CA ASN A 169 12.47 -7.90 -8.62
C ASN A 169 11.87 -7.16 -7.42
N LEU A 170 10.60 -6.73 -7.50
CA LEU A 170 9.94 -6.15 -6.34
C LEU A 170 9.72 -7.22 -5.25
N ILE A 171 9.19 -8.39 -5.61
CA ILE A 171 8.96 -9.48 -4.65
C ILE A 171 10.27 -9.97 -4.05
N GLU A 172 11.33 -10.06 -4.86
CA GLU A 172 12.66 -10.41 -4.40
C GLU A 172 13.16 -9.43 -3.34
N ARG A 173 13.15 -8.13 -3.66
CA ARG A 173 13.63 -7.07 -2.77
C ARG A 173 12.77 -6.83 -1.53
N LEU A 174 11.49 -7.16 -1.56
CA LEU A 174 10.60 -7.01 -0.40
C LEU A 174 10.63 -8.25 0.51
N TYR A 175 10.76 -9.45 -0.07
CA TYR A 175 10.51 -10.70 0.63
C TYR A 175 11.63 -11.74 0.49
N LYS A 176 12.01 -12.13 -0.74
CA LYS A 176 12.91 -13.28 -0.95
C LYS A 176 14.32 -13.04 -0.41
N ASP A 177 14.87 -11.83 -0.59
CA ASP A 177 16.17 -11.44 -0.03
C ASP A 177 16.24 -11.65 1.49
N ARG A 178 15.07 -11.65 2.16
CA ARG A 178 14.90 -11.82 3.61
C ARG A 178 14.58 -13.23 4.05
N GLY A 179 14.69 -14.19 3.14
CA GLY A 179 14.48 -15.62 3.39
C GLY A 179 13.01 -16.02 3.41
N VAL A 180 12.09 -15.17 2.94
CA VAL A 180 10.70 -15.56 2.75
C VAL A 180 10.60 -16.44 1.52
N GLN A 181 10.18 -17.69 1.72
CA GLN A 181 9.90 -18.61 0.63
C GLN A 181 8.51 -18.31 0.09
N VAL A 182 8.46 -17.67 -1.08
CA VAL A 182 7.21 -17.45 -1.82
C VAL A 182 7.06 -18.63 -2.79
N TRP A 183 5.92 -19.30 -2.76
CA TRP A 183 5.67 -20.41 -3.67
C TRP A 183 5.59 -19.82 -5.09
N ALA A 184 6.27 -20.45 -6.04
CA ALA A 184 6.16 -20.08 -7.45
C ALA A 184 4.68 -20.15 -7.83
N THR A 185 4.10 -18.98 -8.16
CA THR A 185 2.77 -18.88 -8.74
C THR A 185 2.89 -18.97 -10.25
#